data_AF-A0A950WCL3-F1
#
_entry.id   AF-A0A950WCL3-F1
#
_cell.length_a   1.000
_cell.length_b   1.000
_cell.length_c   1.000
_cell.angle_alpha   90.00
_cell.angle_beta   90.00
_cell.angle_gamma   90.00
#
_symmetry.space_group_name_H-M   'P 1'
#
loop_
_entity.id
_entity.type
_entity.pdbx_description
1 polymer ?
#
loop_
_entity_poly.entity_id
_entity_poly.type
_entity_poly.pdbx_seq_one_letter_code
_entity_poly.pdbx_strand_id
1 'polypeptide(L)' 'MSLFSTALRELIGLFIDDGWLAAAILGVVAIAAIAASLVPGGTLAAGAILLCGLLAVLLVNTLAAARR' A
#
# COMPACT_ATOMS: atom_id res chain seq x y z
N MET A 1 15.36 -16.85 13.03
CA MET A 1 14.97 -15.53 12.46
C MET A 1 13.49 -15.64 12.15
N SER A 2 12.66 -14.69 12.60
CA SER A 2 11.20 -14.85 12.46
C SER A 2 10.79 -14.71 10.99
N LEU A 3 9.81 -15.51 10.56
CA LEU A 3 9.18 -15.41 9.24
C LEU A 3 8.75 -13.96 8.92
N PHE A 4 8.36 -13.22 9.96
CA PHE A 4 7.99 -11.81 9.89
C PHE A 4 9.13 -10.90 9.42
N SER A 5 10.34 -11.12 9.92
CA SER A 5 11.52 -10.35 9.53
C SER A 5 11.93 -10.65 8.09
N THR A 6 11.79 -11.89 7.64
CA THR A 6 12.09 -12.28 6.26
C THR A 6 11.10 -11.68 5.29
N ALA A 7 9.80 -11.78 5.58
CA ALA A 7 8.73 -11.19 4.77
C ALA A 7 8.87 -9.66 4.65
N LEU A 8 9.24 -8.98 5.74
CA LEU A 8 9.47 -7.53 5.71
C LEU A 8 10.66 -7.14 4.83
N ARG A 9 11.72 -7.97 4.82
CA ARG A 9 12.92 -7.72 4.02
C ARG A 9 12.68 -7.95 2.53
N GLU A 10 11.96 -9.01 2.17
CA GLU A 10 11.54 -9.24 0.77
C GLU A 10 10.58 -8.16 0.29
N LEU A 11 9.66 -7.72 1.16
CA LEU A 11 8.75 -6.63 0.84
C LEU A 11 9.49 -5.33 0.50
N ILE A 12 10.49 -4.96 1.31
CA ILE A 12 11.31 -3.77 1.09
C ILE A 12 12.13 -3.92 -0.20
N GLY A 13 12.69 -5.09 -0.47
CA GLY A 13 13.43 -5.37 -1.71
C GLY A 13 12.54 -5.21 -2.94
N LEU A 14 11.32 -5.75 -2.89
CA LEU A 14 10.37 -5.69 -4.00
C LEU A 14 9.85 -4.26 -4.25
N PHE A 15 9.67 -3.45 -3.21
CA PHE A 15 9.33 -2.02 -3.33
C PHE A 15 10.39 -1.19 -4.07
N ILE A 16 11.65 -1.57 -3.94
CA ILE A 16 12.77 -0.86 -4.56
C ILE A 16 12.91 -1.26 -6.04
N ASP A 17 12.62 -2.53 -6.37
CA ASP A 17 12.73 -3.04 -7.73
C ASP A 17 11.45 -2.83 -8.58
N ASP A 18 10.25 -2.88 -7.98
CA ASP A 18 8.99 -2.74 -8.70
C ASP A 18 8.46 -1.29 -8.65
N GLY A 19 8.82 -0.49 -9.66
CA GLY A 19 8.25 0.86 -9.87
C GLY A 19 6.71 0.88 -9.98
N TRP A 20 6.09 -0.27 -10.30
CA TRP A 20 4.64 -0.45 -10.29
C TRP A 20 4.03 -0.33 -8.89
N LEU A 21 4.73 -0.83 -7.87
CA LEU A 21 4.25 -0.82 -6.50
C LEU A 21 4.23 0.60 -5.93
N ALA A 22 5.28 1.37 -6.21
CA ALA A 22 5.34 2.79 -5.89
C ALA A 22 4.20 3.58 -6.58
N ALA A 23 3.91 3.28 -7.85
CA ALA A 23 2.79 3.90 -8.58
C ALA A 23 1.42 3.56 -7.95
N ALA A 24 1.21 2.31 -7.55
CA ALA A 24 -0.03 1.89 -6.89
C ALA A 24 -0.25 2.61 -5.56
N ILE A 25 0.82 2.81 -4.78
CA ILE A 25 0.77 3.54 -3.51
C ILE A 25 0.47 5.02 -3.73
N LEU A 26 1.12 5.64 -4.71
CA LEU A 26 0.81 7.02 -5.09
C LEU A 26 -0.66 7.16 -5.51
N GLY A 27 -1.21 6.17 -6.23
CA GLY A 27 -2.63 6.12 -6.54
C GLY A 27 -3.53 6.11 -5.30
N VAL A 28 -3.24 5.25 -4.32
CA VAL A 28 -3.98 5.17 -3.05
C VAL A 28 -3.90 6.50 -2.28
N VAL A 29 -2.70 7.08 -2.19
CA VAL A 29 -2.48 8.37 -1.52
C VAL A 29 -3.26 9.50 -2.22
N ALA A 30 -3.26 9.53 -3.55
CA ALA A 30 -4.02 10.51 -4.32
C ALA A 30 -5.53 10.39 -4.06
N ILE A 31 -6.08 9.17 -4.05
CA ILE A 31 -7.50 8.93 -3.76
C ILE A 31 -7.84 9.38 -2.33
N ALA A 32 -7.00 9.06 -1.34
CA ALA A 32 -7.19 9.49 0.03
C ALA A 32 -7.13 11.02 0.19
N ALA A 33 -6.21 11.69 -0.51
CA ALA A 33 -6.09 13.13 -0.49
C ALA A 33 -7.31 13.82 -1.11
N ILE A 34 -7.84 13.28 -2.21
CA ILE A 34 -9.10 13.74 -2.82
C ILE A 34 -10.25 13.57 -1.84
N ALA A 35 -10.40 12.40 -1.21
CA ALA A 35 -11.45 12.12 -0.24
C ALA A 35 -11.37 13.07 0.98
N ALA A 36 -10.16 13.34 1.48
CA ALA A 36 -9.93 14.28 2.58
C ALA A 36 -10.29 15.72 2.20
N SER A 37 -10.08 16.10 0.94
CA SER A 37 -10.31 17.48 0.46
C SER A 37 -11.79 17.75 0.14
N LEU A 38 -12.53 16.73 -0.30
CA LEU A 38 -13.92 16.87 -0.73
C LEU A 38 -14.93 16.72 0.42
N VAL A 39 -14.56 16.03 1.50
CA VAL A 39 -15.48 15.74 2.61
C VAL A 39 -15.04 16.51 3.87
N PRO A 40 -15.80 17.53 4.30
CA PRO A 40 -15.55 18.22 5.56
C PRO A 40 -15.61 17.22 6.72
N GLY A 41 -14.53 17.12 7.50
CA GLY A 41 -14.42 16.11 8.58
C GLY A 41 -14.14 14.68 8.10
N GLY A 42 -13.84 14.48 6.81
CA GLY A 42 -13.58 13.17 6.20
C GLY A 42 -12.24 12.52 6.55
N THR A 43 -11.55 12.97 7.60
CA THR A 43 -10.23 12.47 8.00
C THR A 43 -10.24 10.98 8.33
N LEU A 44 -11.31 10.48 8.96
CA LEU A 44 -11.53 9.06 9.22
C LEU A 44 -11.70 8.25 7.93
N ALA A 45 -12.45 8.79 6.96
CA ALA A 45 -12.64 8.14 5.67
C ALA A 45 -11.34 8.09 4.87
N ALA A 46 -10.58 9.19 4.82
CA ALA A 46 -9.27 9.23 4.20
C ALA A 46 -8.27 8.27 4.88
N GLY A 47 -8.29 8.19 6.21
CA GLY A 47 -7.49 7.22 6.96
C GLY A 47 -7.86 5.78 6.65
N ALA A 48 -9.15 5.46 6.53
CA ALA A 48 -9.62 4.14 6.13
C ALA A 48 -9.20 3.79 4.69
N ILE A 49 -9.25 4.76 3.77
CA ILE A 49 -8.78 4.59 2.39
C ILE A 49 -7.28 4.29 2.36
N LEU A 50 -6.47 5.03 3.13
CA LEU A 50 -5.03 4.78 3.21
C LEU A 50 -4.76 3.40 3.81
N LEU A 51 -5.36 3.06 4.93
CA LEU A 51 -5.11 1.79 5.62
C LEU A 51 -5.51 0.61 4.72
N CYS A 52 -6.76 0.59 4.25
CA CYS A 52 -7.27 -0.51 3.42
C CYS A 52 -6.57 -0.56 2.06
N GLY A 53 -6.32 0.59 1.43
CA GLY A 53 -5.67 0.67 0.13
C GLY A 53 -4.22 0.21 0.17
N LEU A 54 -3.45 0.64 1.17
CA LEU A 54 -2.05 0.21 1.32
C LEU A 54 -1.95 -1.28 1.66
N LEU A 55 -2.84 -1.79 2.52
CA LEU A 55 -2.90 -3.23 2.81
C LEU A 55 -3.29 -4.06 1.58
N ALA A 56 -4.23 -3.58 0.77
CA ALA A 56 -4.61 -4.25 -0.47
C ALA A 56 -3.44 -4.28 -1.47
N VAL A 57 -2.75 -3.15 -1.66
CA VAL A 57 -1.56 -3.07 -2.52
C VAL A 57 -0.47 -4.02 -2.03
N LEU A 58 -0.22 -4.05 -0.72
CA LEU A 58 0.73 -4.96 -0.09
C LEU A 58 0.37 -6.44 -0.35
N LEU A 59 -0.90 -6.82 -0.14
CA LEU A 59 -1.36 -8.19 -0.34
C LEU A 59 -1.27 -8.62 -1.80
N VAL A 60 -1.74 -7.79 -2.73
CA VAL A 60 -1.66 -8.09 -4.17
C VAL A 60 -0.22 -8.27 -4.60
N ASN A 61 0.66 -7.39 -4.11
CA ASN A 61 2.07 -7.42 -4.43
C ASN A 61 2.79 -8.65 -3.87
N THR A 62 2.56 -8.98 -2.60
CA THR A 62 3.14 -10.18 -1.97
C THR A 62 2.61 -11.47 -2.61
N LEU A 63 1.34 -11.52 -2.98
CA LEU A 63 0.76 -12.64 -3.72
C LEU A 63 1.33 -12.76 -5.14
N ALA A 64 1.61 -11.64 -5.82
CA ALA A 64 2.24 -11.63 -7.12
C ALA A 64 3.70 -12.12 -7.04
N ALA A 65 4.44 -11.68 -6.01
CA ALA A 65 5.80 -12.12 -5.74
C ALA A 65 5.85 -13.62 -5.41
N ALA A 66 4.93 -14.14 -4.59
CA ALA A 66 4.87 -15.56 -4.23
C ALA A 66 4.51 -16.50 -5.40
N ARG A 67 3.99 -15.97 -6.52
CA ARG A 67 3.68 -16.75 -7.73
C ARG A 67 4.80 -16.73 -8.77
N ARG A 68 5.80 -15.87 -8.62
CA ARG A 68 7.00 -15.84 -9.47
C ARG A 68 8.06 -16.78 -8.90
#